data_AF-A0A0F8ZKC4-F1
#
_entry.id   AF-A0A0F8ZKC4-F1
#
_cell.length_a   1.000
_cell.length_b   1.000
_cell.length_c   1.000
_cell.angle_alpha   90.00
_cell.angle_beta   90.00
_cell.angle_gamma   90.00
#
_symmetry.space_group_name_H-M   'P 1'
#
loop_
_entity.id
_entity.type
_entity.pdbx_description
1 polymer ?
#
loop_
_entity_poly.entity_id
_entity_poly.type
_entity_poly.pdbx_seq_one_letter_code
_entity_poly.pdbx_strand_id
1 'polypeptide(L)'
;FHSDAPTGETSWTTIEGINPATDSYWRPQQVTYSSAAAGLVDNIIAAFDTMFLDVRFIPPPTHQEYFENASLNAQFIACSKRGQVEYTRLLRADQDTYVTVSRQDPAYQRPQYSGIDLEYVPLLDTAPLYEPDAASAAYVSEITTANVDSGPRFYWVNGNYLKPVFHTTRYMYKHETMRHPNQPFTTICPIDCWYNFIVRSRQRQGIVSPSGATVYI
;
A
#
# COMPACT_ATOMS: atom_id res chain seq x y z
N PHE A 1 -5.51 5.14 -6.38
CA PHE A 1 -4.05 5.22 -6.46
C PHE A 1 -3.68 4.95 -7.90
N HIS A 2 -3.54 6.02 -8.70
CA HIS A 2 -3.13 5.92 -10.09
C HIS A 2 -1.63 5.65 -10.08
N SER A 3 -1.19 4.48 -10.52
CA SER A 3 0.21 4.22 -10.84
C SER A 3 0.39 4.55 -12.32
N ASP A 4 0.86 5.76 -12.62
CA ASP A 4 1.21 6.14 -13.98
C ASP A 4 2.72 6.02 -14.17
N ALA A 5 3.12 5.33 -15.24
CA ALA A 5 4.50 5.16 -15.65
C ALA A 5 5.04 6.49 -16.22
N PRO A 6 6.17 7.04 -15.73
CA PRO A 6 6.75 8.24 -16.31
C PRO A 6 7.29 7.99 -17.71
N THR A 7 6.63 8.57 -18.71
CA THR A 7 7.24 8.89 -19.99
C THR A 7 8.15 10.10 -19.81
N GLY A 8 9.45 9.87 -19.58
CA GLY A 8 10.56 10.74 -20.01
C GLY A 8 10.57 12.26 -19.69
N GLU A 9 9.65 12.81 -18.89
CA GLU A 9 9.68 14.20 -18.46
C GLU A 9 10.12 14.31 -17.01
N THR A 10 11.29 14.92 -16.80
CA THR A 10 11.89 15.30 -15.52
C THR A 10 11.16 16.47 -14.83
N SER A 11 9.83 16.54 -14.95
CA SER A 11 9.02 17.60 -14.36
C SER A 11 7.67 17.10 -13.85
N TRP A 12 7.71 16.09 -12.99
CA TRP A 12 6.66 15.89 -11.98
C TRP A 12 7.20 16.39 -10.64
N THR A 13 7.29 17.71 -10.51
CA THR A 13 7.80 18.33 -9.28
C THR A 13 6.70 18.67 -8.31
N THR A 14 5.40 18.55 -8.61
CA THR A 14 4.36 18.87 -7.61
C THR A 14 3.18 17.92 -7.66
N ILE A 15 2.77 17.45 -6.48
CA ILE A 15 1.50 16.74 -6.30
C ILE A 15 0.64 17.68 -5.44
N GLU A 16 -0.59 17.95 -5.87
CA GLU A 16 -1.47 18.95 -5.25
C GLU A 16 -0.82 20.35 -5.14
N GLY A 17 0.12 20.67 -6.03
CA GLY A 17 0.86 21.94 -6.04
C GLY A 17 2.04 22.02 -5.07
N ILE A 18 2.35 20.94 -4.34
CA ILE A 18 3.47 20.87 -3.38
C ILE A 18 4.54 19.93 -3.90
N ASN A 19 5.81 20.33 -3.80
CA ASN A 19 6.91 19.51 -4.29
C ASN A 19 7.35 18.51 -3.24
N PRO A 20 7.13 17.19 -3.47
CA PRO A 20 7.53 16.19 -2.51
C PRO A 20 9.02 16.29 -2.25
N ALA A 21 9.85 16.52 -3.28
CA ALA A 21 11.31 16.55 -3.22
C ALA A 21 11.89 17.59 -2.24
N THR A 22 11.18 18.71 -2.05
CA THR A 22 11.61 19.79 -1.14
C THR A 22 10.86 19.77 0.19
N ASP A 23 9.61 19.32 0.22
CA ASP A 23 8.77 19.30 1.42
C ASP A 23 8.75 17.90 2.05
N SER A 24 9.79 17.60 2.84
CA SER A 24 9.95 16.31 3.52
C SER A 24 8.78 15.95 4.42
N TYR A 25 8.13 16.93 5.05
CA TYR A 25 6.95 16.73 5.92
C TYR A 25 5.67 16.40 5.17
N TRP A 26 5.64 16.63 3.84
CA TRP A 26 4.47 16.35 3.01
C TRP A 26 4.51 14.94 2.41
N ARG A 27 5.68 14.29 2.38
CA ARG A 27 5.86 12.94 1.84
C ARG A 27 5.31 11.86 2.78
N PRO A 28 4.88 10.70 2.25
CA PRO A 28 4.64 9.52 3.08
C PRO A 28 5.94 9.01 3.70
N GLN A 29 5.82 8.28 4.81
CA GLN A 29 6.97 7.60 5.43
C GLN A 29 7.47 6.50 4.49
N GLN A 30 8.79 6.37 4.39
CA GLN A 30 9.43 5.38 3.52
C GLN A 30 10.51 4.66 4.31
N VAL A 31 10.43 3.34 4.35
CA VAL A 31 11.44 2.49 4.97
C VAL A 31 11.82 1.41 3.97
N THR A 32 13.10 1.08 3.91
CA THR A 32 13.60 0.02 3.03
C THR A 32 14.01 -1.22 3.81
N TYR A 33 13.94 -2.38 3.18
CA TYR A 33 14.51 -3.63 3.70
C TYR A 33 15.48 -4.23 2.67
N SER A 34 16.58 -4.81 3.10
CA SER A 34 17.57 -5.41 2.19
C SER A 34 17.45 -6.93 2.11
N SER A 35 16.66 -7.55 2.99
CA SER A 35 16.48 -8.99 3.00
C SER A 35 15.07 -9.45 3.38
N ALA A 36 14.62 -10.52 2.74
CA ALA A 36 13.44 -11.26 3.14
C ALA A 36 13.78 -12.45 4.06
N ALA A 37 15.04 -12.66 4.46
CA ALA A 37 15.44 -13.80 5.30
C ALA A 37 15.35 -13.50 6.81
N ALA A 38 15.11 -14.56 7.60
CA ALA A 38 15.05 -14.47 9.06
C ALA A 38 16.46 -14.35 9.65
N GLY A 39 16.57 -13.78 10.86
CA GLY A 39 17.84 -13.61 11.57
C GLY A 39 18.77 -12.51 11.04
N LEU A 40 18.32 -11.71 10.07
CA LEU A 40 19.05 -10.54 9.57
C LEU A 40 18.47 -9.25 10.15
N VAL A 41 19.35 -8.27 10.38
CA VAL A 41 19.02 -6.98 11.00
C VAL A 41 18.13 -6.12 10.09
N ASP A 42 18.32 -6.22 8.77
CA ASP A 42 17.61 -5.42 7.77
C ASP A 42 16.48 -6.22 7.08
N ASN A 43 15.78 -7.04 7.86
CA ASN A 43 14.69 -7.87 7.35
C ASN A 43 13.36 -7.08 7.24
N ILE A 44 12.36 -7.68 6.59
CA ILE A 44 11.02 -7.08 6.44
C ILE A 44 10.39 -6.72 7.80
N ILE A 45 10.60 -7.51 8.85
CA ILE A 45 10.02 -7.26 10.18
C ILE A 45 10.68 -6.04 10.86
N ALA A 46 12.00 -5.89 10.77
CA ALA A 46 12.72 -4.73 11.28
C ALA A 46 12.31 -3.44 10.55
N ALA A 47 12.06 -3.53 9.24
CA ALA A 47 11.49 -2.42 8.49
C ALA A 47 10.06 -2.08 8.95
N PHE A 48 9.25 -3.08 9.31
CA PHE A 48 7.92 -2.86 9.89
C PHE A 48 7.98 -2.22 11.28
N ASP A 49 8.95 -2.60 12.12
CA ASP A 49 9.16 -1.98 13.44
C ASP A 49 9.46 -0.48 13.32
N THR A 50 10.32 -0.13 12.36
CA THR A 50 10.66 1.28 12.08
C THR A 50 9.43 2.03 11.54
N MET A 51 8.76 1.47 10.53
CA MET A 51 7.57 2.07 9.93
C MET A 51 6.44 2.27 10.94
N PHE A 52 6.25 1.31 11.86
CA PHE A 52 5.24 1.41 12.90
C PHE A 52 5.48 2.61 13.81
N LEU A 53 6.73 2.87 14.19
CA LEU A 53 7.06 4.05 15.00
C LEU A 53 6.89 5.35 14.22
N ASP A 54 7.26 5.37 12.93
CA ASP A 54 7.17 6.56 12.08
C ASP A 54 5.72 6.97 11.78
N VAL A 55 4.81 5.99 11.67
CA VAL A 55 3.38 6.24 11.41
C VAL A 55 2.58 6.41 12.72
N ARG A 56 3.18 6.14 13.88
CA ARG A 56 2.54 6.21 15.20
C ARG A 56 2.64 7.61 15.80
N PHE A 57 1.73 8.48 15.36
CA PHE A 57 1.54 9.82 15.94
C PHE A 57 0.72 9.78 17.24
N ILE A 58 1.26 9.17 18.30
CA ILE A 58 0.61 9.19 19.62
C ILE A 58 0.91 10.51 20.33
N PRO A 59 -0.13 11.27 20.73
CA PRO A 59 0.09 12.47 21.51
C PRO A 59 0.59 12.12 22.92
N PRO A 60 1.39 13.00 23.54
CA PRO A 60 1.83 12.81 24.92
C PRO A 60 0.62 12.73 25.87
N PRO A 61 0.73 12.01 27.00
CA PRO A 61 -0.37 11.84 27.94
C PRO A 61 -0.79 13.16 28.61
N THR A 62 0.09 14.15 28.64
CA THR A 62 -0.20 15.53 29.02
C THR A 62 -0.78 16.31 27.85
N HIS A 63 -1.79 17.15 28.09
CA HIS A 63 -2.34 18.07 27.08
C HIS A 63 -3.02 17.39 25.87
N GLN A 64 -3.57 16.18 26.04
CA GLN A 64 -4.27 15.44 24.97
C GLN A 64 -5.40 16.22 24.29
N GLU A 65 -6.00 17.20 24.98
CA GLU A 65 -7.06 18.06 24.44
C GLU A 65 -6.64 18.92 23.23
N TYR A 66 -5.34 19.19 23.09
CA TYR A 66 -4.81 19.97 21.96
C TYR A 66 -4.40 19.09 20.77
N PHE A 67 -4.50 17.77 20.89
CA PHE A 67 -4.05 16.83 19.87
C PHE A 67 -5.19 16.00 19.31
N GLU A 68 -5.08 15.64 18.04
CA GLU A 68 -6.04 14.76 17.39
C GLU A 68 -5.91 13.30 17.88
N ASN A 69 -7.04 12.59 17.99
CA ASN A 69 -7.05 11.18 18.34
C ASN A 69 -6.56 10.34 17.15
N ALA A 70 -5.31 9.88 17.24
CA ALA A 70 -4.65 9.08 16.20
C ALA A 70 -4.97 7.58 16.27
N SER A 71 -6.24 7.21 16.55
CA SER A 71 -6.60 5.80 16.70
C SER A 71 -6.16 4.96 15.47
N LEU A 72 -5.40 3.89 15.74
CA LEU A 72 -4.83 2.99 14.73
C LEU A 72 -5.89 2.05 14.11
N ASN A 73 -7.13 2.09 14.61
CA ASN A 73 -8.19 1.12 14.31
C ASN A 73 -8.70 1.13 12.85
N ALA A 74 -8.33 2.15 12.06
CA ALA A 74 -8.69 2.26 10.65
C ALA A 74 -7.48 2.06 9.72
N GLN A 75 -6.42 1.42 10.21
CA GLN A 75 -5.23 1.12 9.42
C GLN A 75 -5.26 -0.30 8.88
N PHE A 76 -4.76 -0.48 7.66
CA PHE A 76 -4.47 -1.78 7.08
C PHE A 76 -3.18 -1.69 6.25
N ILE A 77 -2.52 -2.82 6.07
CA ILE A 77 -1.32 -2.93 5.25
C ILE A 77 -1.71 -3.70 3.99
N ALA A 78 -1.58 -3.10 2.82
CA ALA A 78 -1.80 -3.80 1.54
C ALA A 78 -0.49 -4.37 1.01
N CYS A 79 -0.52 -5.62 0.54
CA CYS A 79 0.62 -6.27 -0.08
C CYS A 79 0.21 -7.16 -1.26
N SER A 80 1.21 -7.54 -2.04
CA SER A 80 1.10 -8.58 -3.06
C SER A 80 1.03 -9.98 -2.44
N LYS A 81 0.72 -10.98 -3.27
CA LYS A 81 0.74 -12.39 -2.88
C LYS A 81 2.13 -12.82 -2.42
N ARG A 82 3.18 -12.37 -3.12
CA ARG A 82 4.58 -12.66 -2.75
C ARG A 82 4.89 -12.09 -1.36
N GLY A 83 4.47 -10.84 -1.10
CA GLY A 83 4.66 -10.20 0.21
C GLY A 83 3.98 -10.94 1.34
N GLN A 84 2.75 -11.41 1.13
CA GLN A 84 2.02 -12.18 2.14
C GLN A 84 2.71 -13.52 2.45
N VAL A 85 3.21 -14.22 1.43
CA VAL A 85 3.94 -15.49 1.59
C VAL A 85 5.29 -15.28 2.28
N GLU A 86 6.05 -14.25 1.90
CA GLU A 86 7.34 -13.96 2.53
C GLU A 86 7.17 -13.52 3.99
N TYR A 87 6.18 -12.68 4.30
CA TYR A 87 5.87 -12.26 5.67
C TYR A 87 5.44 -13.45 6.53
N THR A 88 4.52 -14.29 6.06
CA THR A 88 4.10 -15.50 6.80
C THR A 88 5.24 -16.51 6.95
N ARG A 89 6.16 -16.61 5.99
CA ARG A 89 7.37 -17.43 6.12
C ARG A 89 8.30 -16.89 7.21
N LEU A 90 8.49 -15.57 7.30
CA LEU A 90 9.30 -14.95 8.35
C LEU A 90 8.72 -15.21 9.74
N LEU A 91 7.40 -15.09 9.91
CA LEU A 91 6.73 -15.41 11.18
C LEU A 91 6.95 -16.86 11.62
N ARG A 92 7.07 -17.80 10.67
CA ARG A 92 7.35 -19.22 10.96
C ARG A 92 8.82 -19.49 11.30
N ALA A 93 9.75 -18.70 10.77
CA ALA A 93 11.18 -18.98 10.87
C ALA A 93 11.73 -18.88 12.31
N ASP A 94 11.25 -17.92 13.10
CA ASP A 94 11.73 -17.73 14.49
C ASP A 94 10.98 -18.61 15.51
N GLN A 95 9.78 -19.09 15.19
CA GLN A 95 9.05 -20.06 16.03
C GLN A 95 9.60 -21.49 15.94
N ASP A 96 10.54 -21.74 15.02
CA ASP A 96 11.18 -23.06 14.82
C ASP A 96 12.28 -23.36 15.86
N THR A 97 12.51 -22.46 16.83
CA THR A 97 13.51 -22.67 17.89
C THR A 97 13.06 -23.61 19.02
N TYR A 98 11.75 -23.91 19.14
CA TYR A 98 11.22 -24.77 20.21
C TYR A 98 10.57 -26.09 19.75
N VAL A 99 10.51 -26.42 18.45
CA VAL A 99 9.72 -27.57 18.00
C VAL A 99 10.44 -28.40 16.92
N THR A 100 10.95 -29.54 17.38
CA THR A 100 11.33 -30.74 16.62
C THR A 100 10.51 -30.95 15.34
N VAL A 101 11.13 -30.75 14.18
CA VAL A 101 11.05 -31.43 12.84
C VAL A 101 9.67 -31.83 12.25
N SER A 102 8.54 -31.78 12.95
CA SER A 102 7.27 -32.36 12.47
C SER A 102 5.98 -31.66 12.93
N ARG A 103 6.04 -30.44 13.47
CA ARG A 103 4.84 -29.65 13.81
C ARG A 103 4.95 -28.22 13.30
N GLN A 104 4.98 -28.07 11.98
CA GLN A 104 4.78 -26.78 11.33
C GLN A 104 3.28 -26.48 11.36
N ASP A 105 2.81 -25.68 12.32
CA ASP A 105 1.42 -25.22 12.33
C ASP A 105 1.22 -24.25 11.16
N PRO A 106 0.42 -24.58 10.13
CA PRO A 106 0.20 -23.71 9.00
C PRO A 106 -0.74 -22.53 9.32
N ALA A 107 -1.34 -22.46 10.52
CA ALA A 107 -2.46 -21.58 10.83
C ALA A 107 -2.09 -20.11 11.11
N TYR A 108 -1.55 -19.43 10.10
CA TYR A 108 -1.56 -17.96 10.00
C TYR A 108 -2.54 -17.55 8.91
N GLN A 109 -3.84 -17.79 9.11
CA GLN A 109 -4.87 -17.48 8.11
C GLN A 109 -5.05 -15.96 7.88
N ARG A 110 -4.73 -15.14 8.88
CA ARG A 110 -4.78 -13.67 8.80
C ARG A 110 -3.51 -13.10 9.44
N PRO A 111 -2.43 -12.93 8.68
CA PRO A 111 -1.22 -12.30 9.22
C PRO A 111 -1.54 -10.88 9.67
N GLN A 112 -1.12 -10.55 10.88
CA GLN A 112 -1.24 -9.21 11.46
C GLN A 112 0.14 -8.74 11.92
N TYR A 113 0.33 -7.42 11.96
CA TYR A 113 1.48 -6.78 12.59
C TYR A 113 0.97 -5.77 13.63
N SER A 114 1.28 -5.97 14.91
CA SER A 114 0.86 -5.05 15.99
C SER A 114 -0.66 -4.77 16.02
N GLY A 115 -1.48 -5.76 15.63
CA GLY A 115 -2.95 -5.64 15.52
C GLY A 115 -3.46 -4.97 14.24
N ILE A 116 -2.58 -4.62 13.29
CA ILE A 116 -2.93 -4.11 11.96
C ILE A 116 -3.00 -5.31 10.99
N ASP A 117 -4.10 -5.38 10.22
CA ASP A 117 -4.31 -6.46 9.25
C ASP A 117 -3.42 -6.28 8.01
N LEU A 118 -2.78 -7.38 7.58
CA LEU A 118 -2.07 -7.47 6.31
C LEU A 118 -2.98 -8.11 5.24
N GLU A 119 -3.43 -7.31 4.29
CA GLU A 119 -4.40 -7.66 3.26
C GLU A 119 -3.74 -7.84 1.89
N TYR A 120 -4.14 -8.90 1.19
CA TYR A 120 -3.70 -9.18 -0.17
C TYR A 120 -4.51 -8.38 -1.20
N VAL A 121 -3.81 -7.65 -2.07
CA VAL A 121 -4.41 -6.92 -3.19
C VAL A 121 -3.92 -7.52 -4.52
N PRO A 122 -4.79 -8.16 -5.33
CA PRO A 122 -4.38 -8.89 -6.53
C PRO A 122 -3.78 -8.00 -7.62
N LEU A 123 -4.16 -6.72 -7.66
CA LEU A 123 -3.60 -5.78 -8.64
C LEU A 123 -2.11 -5.49 -8.40
N LEU A 124 -1.60 -5.71 -7.18
CA LEU A 124 -0.19 -5.48 -6.86
C LEU A 124 0.74 -6.54 -7.47
N ASP A 125 0.25 -7.76 -7.72
CA ASP A 125 1.04 -8.84 -8.31
C ASP A 125 1.50 -8.51 -9.75
N THR A 126 0.68 -7.78 -10.49
CA THR A 126 0.95 -7.38 -11.88
C THR A 126 1.30 -5.91 -12.03
N ALA A 127 1.39 -5.15 -10.93
CA ALA A 127 1.65 -3.72 -10.98
C ALA A 127 3.09 -3.45 -11.49
N PRO A 128 3.27 -2.61 -12.53
CA PRO A 128 4.60 -2.25 -13.02
C PRO A 128 5.21 -1.18 -12.12
N LEU A 129 6.02 -1.59 -11.13
CA LEU A 129 6.49 -0.75 -10.03
C LEU A 129 8.00 -0.51 -10.02
N TYR A 130 8.78 -1.35 -10.69
CA TYR A 130 10.24 -1.36 -10.63
C TYR A 130 10.85 -0.91 -11.95
N GLU A 131 11.94 -0.14 -11.89
CA GLU A 131 12.73 0.15 -13.08
C GLU A 131 13.38 -1.15 -13.59
N PRO A 132 13.51 -1.37 -14.90
CA PRO A 132 14.29 -2.50 -15.42
C PRO A 132 15.79 -2.22 -15.32
N ASP A 133 16.58 -3.27 -15.06
CA ASP A 133 18.05 -3.22 -14.88
C ASP A 133 18.83 -2.94 -16.20
N ALA A 134 18.13 -2.98 -17.33
CA ALA A 134 18.64 -2.61 -18.65
C ALA A 134 17.71 -1.57 -19.29
N ALA A 135 18.25 -0.73 -20.18
CA ALA A 135 17.68 0.42 -20.89
C ALA A 135 16.31 0.24 -21.60
N SER A 136 15.36 -0.38 -20.94
CA SER A 136 13.97 -0.59 -21.30
C SER A 136 13.15 0.53 -20.64
N ALA A 137 12.28 1.17 -21.41
CA ALA A 137 11.48 2.30 -20.95
C ALA A 137 10.26 1.88 -20.11
N ALA A 138 10.02 0.58 -19.91
CA ALA A 138 8.82 0.07 -19.24
C ALA A 138 9.13 -0.49 -17.85
N TYR A 139 8.40 0.01 -16.86
CA TYR A 139 8.38 -0.53 -15.50
C TYR A 139 7.97 -2.00 -15.48
N VAL A 140 8.56 -2.76 -14.56
CA VAL A 140 8.36 -4.21 -14.40
C VAL A 140 7.68 -4.54 -13.07
N SER A 141 7.02 -5.70 -13.02
CA SER A 141 6.37 -6.19 -11.79
C SER A 141 7.37 -6.87 -10.85
N GLU A 142 6.98 -7.00 -9.58
CA GLU A 142 7.77 -7.62 -8.50
C GLU A 142 8.13 -9.11 -8.72
N ILE A 143 7.54 -9.77 -9.71
CA ILE A 143 7.80 -11.18 -10.05
C ILE A 143 8.95 -11.31 -11.06
N THR A 144 9.32 -10.22 -11.71
CA THR A 144 10.32 -10.25 -12.79
C THR A 144 11.70 -10.50 -12.20
N THR A 145 12.34 -11.61 -12.59
CA THR A 145 13.71 -11.98 -12.17
C THR A 145 14.81 -11.07 -12.72
N ALA A 146 14.45 -10.05 -13.50
CA ALA A 146 15.36 -9.16 -14.22
C ALA A 146 15.82 -7.94 -13.41
N ASN A 147 15.48 -7.83 -12.12
CA ASN A 147 15.96 -6.74 -11.27
C ASN A 147 16.36 -7.27 -9.88
N VAL A 148 17.60 -6.99 -9.48
CA VAL A 148 18.19 -7.29 -8.16
C VAL A 148 17.49 -6.56 -7.00
N ASP A 149 16.80 -5.47 -7.30
CA ASP A 149 16.11 -4.61 -6.34
C ASP A 149 14.58 -4.83 -6.35
N SER A 150 14.11 -5.95 -6.90
CA SER A 150 12.69 -6.31 -6.96
C SER A 150 12.25 -7.19 -5.77
N GLY A 151 11.13 -6.83 -5.15
CA GLY A 151 10.60 -7.51 -3.96
C GLY A 151 9.20 -7.04 -3.59
N PRO A 152 8.56 -7.60 -2.56
CA PRO A 152 7.25 -7.12 -2.12
C PRO A 152 7.26 -5.71 -1.55
N ARG A 153 6.30 -4.87 -1.98
CA ARG A 153 6.01 -3.59 -1.31
C ARG A 153 4.84 -3.73 -0.36
N PHE A 154 4.95 -3.05 0.78
CA PHE A 154 3.89 -3.00 1.78
C PHE A 154 3.40 -1.56 1.93
N TYR A 155 2.12 -1.35 1.62
CA TYR A 155 1.49 -0.03 1.68
C TYR A 155 0.71 0.09 2.97
N TRP A 156 1.18 0.95 3.86
CA TRP A 156 0.54 1.25 5.13
C TRP A 156 -0.50 2.35 4.90
N VAL A 157 -1.77 1.94 4.90
CA VAL A 157 -2.88 2.84 4.60
C VAL A 157 -3.65 3.16 5.87
N ASN A 158 -3.74 4.45 6.19
CA ASN A 158 -4.54 4.96 7.29
C ASN A 158 -5.86 5.57 6.76
N GLY A 159 -6.96 4.84 6.96
CA GLY A 159 -8.30 5.20 6.52
C GLY A 159 -8.89 6.45 7.20
N ASN A 160 -8.37 6.87 8.35
CA ASN A 160 -8.81 8.11 9.00
C ASN A 160 -8.45 9.36 8.18
N TYR A 161 -7.40 9.27 7.36
CA TYR A 161 -6.87 10.37 6.53
C TYR A 161 -7.20 10.21 5.05
N LEU A 162 -7.83 9.10 4.66
CA LEU A 162 -8.38 8.89 3.33
C LEU A 162 -9.85 9.33 3.30
N LYS A 163 -10.23 10.24 2.41
CA LYS A 163 -11.62 10.66 2.23
C LYS A 163 -12.06 10.47 0.79
N PRO A 164 -13.10 9.65 0.51
CA PRO A 164 -13.72 9.66 -0.80
C PRO A 164 -14.46 10.98 -1.01
N VAL A 165 -14.22 11.61 -2.14
CA VAL A 165 -14.92 12.80 -2.59
C VAL A 165 -15.67 12.44 -3.86
N PHE A 166 -16.98 12.60 -3.81
CA PHE A 166 -17.86 12.36 -4.94
C PHE A 166 -18.16 13.66 -5.65
N HIS A 167 -18.24 13.61 -6.98
CA HIS A 167 -18.66 14.76 -7.76
C HIS A 167 -20.13 15.08 -7.46
N THR A 168 -20.44 16.35 -7.20
CA THR A 168 -21.74 16.80 -6.70
C THR A 168 -22.92 16.40 -7.59
N THR A 169 -22.73 16.37 -8.91
CA THR A 169 -23.79 16.06 -9.89
C THR A 169 -23.76 14.63 -10.40
N ARG A 170 -22.71 13.87 -10.10
CA ARG A 170 -22.45 12.53 -10.67
C ARG A 170 -22.32 11.47 -9.59
N TYR A 171 -22.92 11.69 -8.42
CA TYR A 171 -23.03 10.67 -7.39
C TYR A 171 -24.27 9.81 -7.64
N MET A 172 -24.05 8.54 -8.02
CA MET A 172 -25.12 7.59 -8.37
C MET A 172 -26.10 8.16 -9.41
N TYR A 173 -25.58 8.85 -10.42
CA TYR A 173 -26.42 9.47 -11.44
C TYR A 173 -26.99 8.39 -12.35
N LYS A 174 -28.32 8.42 -12.53
CA LYS A 174 -29.05 7.44 -13.33
C LYS A 174 -29.16 7.97 -14.75
N HIS A 175 -28.59 7.23 -15.70
CA HIS A 175 -28.80 7.50 -17.11
C HIS A 175 -30.21 7.12 -17.55
N GLU A 176 -30.61 7.61 -18.71
CA GLU A 176 -31.89 7.27 -19.30
C GLU A 176 -32.04 5.75 -19.42
N THR A 177 -33.25 5.27 -19.14
CA THR A 177 -33.56 3.85 -19.19
C THR A 177 -33.49 3.35 -20.61
N MET A 178 -32.58 2.41 -20.87
CA MET A 178 -32.48 1.71 -22.15
C MET A 178 -33.51 0.58 -22.17
N ARG A 179 -34.32 0.57 -23.23
CA ARG A 179 -35.30 -0.50 -23.50
C ARG A 179 -34.91 -1.21 -24.78
N HIS A 180 -34.76 -2.53 -24.71
CA HIS A 180 -34.57 -3.32 -25.92
C HIS A 180 -35.93 -3.52 -26.61
N PRO A 181 -36.07 -3.22 -27.92
CA PRO A 181 -37.36 -3.30 -28.62
C PRO A 181 -38.06 -4.65 -28.51
N ASN A 182 -37.30 -5.74 -28.42
CA ASN A 182 -37.82 -7.12 -28.38
C ASN A 182 -37.98 -7.70 -26.96
N GLN A 183 -37.70 -6.93 -25.90
CA GLN A 183 -37.87 -7.38 -24.51
C GLN A 183 -38.64 -6.31 -23.71
N PRO A 184 -39.99 -6.29 -23.79
CA PRO A 184 -40.81 -5.22 -23.23
C PRO A 184 -40.84 -5.21 -21.69
N PHE A 185 -40.44 -6.30 -21.03
CA PHE A 185 -40.46 -6.42 -19.57
C PHE A 185 -39.11 -6.18 -18.89
N THR A 186 -38.04 -5.96 -19.66
CA THR A 186 -36.69 -5.75 -19.12
C THR A 186 -36.21 -4.35 -19.46
N THR A 187 -35.79 -3.59 -18.44
CA THR A 187 -35.28 -2.23 -18.59
C THR A 187 -33.91 -2.15 -17.93
N ILE A 188 -32.93 -1.54 -18.60
CA ILE A 188 -31.59 -1.34 -18.05
C ILE A 188 -31.41 0.16 -17.77
N CYS A 189 -30.99 0.51 -16.57
CA CYS A 189 -30.63 1.87 -16.21
C CYS A 189 -29.14 1.87 -15.82
N PRO A 190 -28.24 2.35 -16.70
CA PRO A 190 -26.84 2.54 -16.34
C PRO A 190 -26.73 3.60 -15.24
N ILE A 191 -25.90 3.33 -14.24
CA ILE A 191 -25.60 4.29 -13.17
C ILE A 191 -24.11 4.61 -13.25
N ASP A 192 -23.76 5.89 -13.34
CA ASP A 192 -22.38 6.34 -13.22
C ASP A 192 -22.12 7.00 -11.86
N CYS A 193 -20.89 6.84 -11.38
CA CYS A 193 -20.41 7.47 -10.16
C CYS A 193 -19.03 8.06 -10.42
N TRP A 194 -18.88 9.37 -10.26
CA TRP A 194 -17.58 10.03 -10.31
C TRP A 194 -17.08 10.23 -8.89
N TYR A 195 -15.94 9.63 -8.59
CA TYR A 195 -15.32 9.71 -7.27
C TYR A 195 -13.81 9.87 -7.40
N ASN A 196 -13.21 10.49 -6.40
CA ASN A 196 -11.78 10.49 -6.19
C ASN A 196 -11.49 10.25 -4.70
N PHE A 197 -10.28 9.81 -4.37
CA PHE A 197 -9.81 9.74 -3.00
C PHE A 197 -8.83 10.88 -2.74
N ILE A 198 -9.10 11.64 -1.69
CA ILE A 198 -8.18 12.69 -1.21
C ILE A 198 -7.51 12.19 0.06
N VAL A 199 -6.18 12.31 0.09
CA VAL A 199 -5.37 12.02 1.26
C VAL A 199 -5.14 13.33 2.01
N ARG A 200 -5.75 13.48 3.19
CA ARG A 200 -5.63 14.71 3.99
C ARG A 200 -4.28 14.83 4.71
N SER A 201 -3.60 13.71 4.94
CA SER A 201 -2.27 13.66 5.51
C SER A 201 -1.52 12.48 4.93
N ARG A 202 -0.47 12.78 4.16
CA ARG A 202 0.41 11.77 3.53
C ARG A 202 1.46 11.26 4.50
N GLN A 203 1.92 12.10 5.43
CA GLN A 203 2.90 11.74 6.47
C GLN A 203 2.44 10.60 7.38
N ARG A 204 1.12 10.37 7.47
CA ARG A 204 0.48 9.28 8.25
C ARG A 204 0.22 8.02 7.42
N GLN A 205 0.76 7.98 6.21
CA GLN A 205 0.79 6.83 5.32
C GLN A 205 2.25 6.37 5.21
N GLY A 206 2.46 5.08 4.94
CA GLY A 206 3.78 4.49 4.88
C GLY A 206 3.97 3.56 3.69
N ILE A 207 5.20 3.45 3.21
CA ILE A 207 5.60 2.49 2.19
C ILE A 207 6.86 1.78 2.66
N VAL A 208 6.80 0.45 2.71
CA VAL A 208 7.99 -0.40 2.91
C VAL A 208 8.35 -1.05 1.60
N SER A 209 9.61 -0.92 1.15
CA SER A 209 10.07 -1.40 -0.16
C SER A 209 11.47 -2.04 -0.07
N PRO A 210 11.87 -2.89 -1.03
CA PRO A 210 13.23 -3.43 -1.07
C PRO A 210 14.28 -2.32 -1.27
N SER A 211 15.46 -2.49 -0.67
CA SER A 211 16.61 -1.59 -0.85
C SER A 211 17.06 -1.61 -2.30
N GLY A 212 17.25 -0.43 -2.90
CA GLY A 212 17.61 -0.29 -4.31
C GLY A 212 16.42 -0.02 -5.24
N ALA A 213 15.19 -0.28 -4.78
CA ALA A 213 14.02 0.12 -5.55
C ALA A 213 13.81 1.63 -5.48
N THR A 214 13.78 2.29 -6.66
CA THR A 214 13.35 3.69 -6.75
C THR A 214 11.89 3.79 -6.27
N VAL A 215 11.68 4.53 -5.17
CA VAL A 215 10.36 4.72 -4.55
C VAL A 215 9.67 5.91 -5.18
N TYR A 216 8.75 5.65 -6.11
CA TYR A 216 7.90 6.68 -6.71
C TYR A 216 6.68 6.95 -5.83
N ILE A 217 6.35 8.23 -5.64
CA ILE A 217 5.28 8.76 -4.79
C ILE A 217 4.10 9.20 -5.66
#